data_AF-A0A8S3TVU2-F1
#
_entry.id   AF-A0A8S3TVU2-F1
#
_cell.length_a   1.000
_cell.length_b   1.000
_cell.length_c   1.000
_cell.angle_alpha   90.00
_cell.angle_beta   90.00
_cell.angle_gamma   90.00
#
_symmetry.space_group_name_H-M   'P 1'
#
loop_
_entity.id
_entity.type
_entity.pdbx_description
1 polymer ?
#
loop_
_entity_poly.entity_id
_entity_poly.type
_entity_poly.pdbx_seq_one_letter_code
_entity_poly.pdbx_strand_id
1 'polypeptide(L)'
;MCKLRALHCLLELGEEKLLKDLVARSFDDLRELMKTLTYLVELEKLHILHSVETFQESNKEGLIKGIWRNHYHQKSAALLAAGMCLDFKVHEKQLWNGVLQQLLSFELMENLEYILMRLNSVPDVWQIAIYPKAWQTVLASPLTKVVAPLSSEQLETCVHSFNLLKRCPILHCLDMSVFVQHFLRLEMEVCALSCLLFSGEEESIQAIRVGNRAALTKLWIKFEELKENPENVKMEELKAIEYAVTQKKKIIHDLNEKMKEIQHEDHIEQEITDSDEYMFDLDSKLKQIRKT
;
A
#
# COMPACT_ATOMS: atom_id res chain seq x y z
N MET A 1 18.43 -24.71 0.94
CA MET A 1 19.05 -23.40 1.28
C MET A 1 20.19 -22.96 0.34
N CYS A 2 21.28 -23.72 0.12
CA CYS A 2 22.44 -23.26 -0.68
C CYS A 2 22.14 -23.05 -2.17
N LYS A 3 21.33 -23.92 -2.80
CA LYS A 3 20.94 -23.80 -4.21
C LYS A 3 20.12 -22.53 -4.50
N LEU A 4 19.24 -22.14 -3.59
CA LEU A 4 18.43 -20.93 -3.70
C LEU A 4 19.31 -19.67 -3.66
N ARG A 5 20.27 -19.61 -2.72
CA ARG A 5 21.21 -18.48 -2.60
C ARG A 5 22.12 -18.36 -3.82
N ALA A 6 22.60 -19.49 -4.33
CA ALA A 6 23.43 -19.51 -5.55
C ALA A 6 22.64 -19.05 -6.78
N LEU A 7 21.39 -19.49 -6.94
CA LEU A 7 20.51 -19.06 -8.03
C LEU A 7 20.16 -17.57 -7.92
N HIS A 8 19.94 -17.07 -6.70
CA HIS A 8 19.69 -15.65 -6.45
C HIS A 8 20.88 -14.78 -6.87
N CYS A 9 22.09 -15.11 -6.41
CA CYS A 9 23.31 -14.41 -6.83
C CYS A 9 23.50 -14.45 -8.36
N LEU A 10 23.15 -15.56 -9.00
CA LEU A 10 23.28 -15.72 -10.45
C LEU A 10 22.29 -14.82 -11.22
N LEU A 11 21.06 -14.66 -10.73
CA LEU A 11 20.06 -13.76 -11.31
C LEU A 11 20.34 -12.28 -11.04
N GLU A 12 20.94 -11.94 -9.88
CA GLU A 12 21.33 -10.56 -9.56
C GLU A 12 22.57 -10.07 -10.34
N LEU A 13 23.48 -10.97 -10.67
CA LEU A 13 24.76 -10.62 -11.33
C LEU A 13 24.73 -10.82 -12.85
N GLY A 14 23.81 -11.62 -13.37
CA GLY A 14 23.83 -12.05 -14.75
C GLY A 14 23.08 -11.11 -15.70
N GLU A 15 23.79 -10.54 -16.67
CA GLU A 15 23.14 -9.95 -17.85
C GLU A 15 22.35 -11.04 -18.60
N GLU A 16 21.14 -10.72 -19.07
CA GLU A 16 20.19 -11.69 -19.66
C GLU A 16 20.81 -12.53 -20.79
N LYS A 17 21.78 -11.96 -21.54
CA LYS A 17 22.54 -12.66 -22.58
C LYS A 17 23.53 -13.68 -22.02
N LEU A 18 24.28 -13.34 -20.97
CA LEU A 18 25.25 -14.25 -20.34
C LEU A 18 24.57 -15.44 -19.66
N LEU A 19 23.37 -15.24 -19.11
CA LEU A 19 22.60 -16.31 -18.46
C LEU A 19 22.01 -17.33 -19.43
N LYS A 20 21.54 -16.89 -20.60
CA LYS A 20 21.06 -17.78 -21.68
C LYS A 20 22.18 -18.69 -22.17
N ASP A 21 23.39 -18.14 -22.32
CA ASP A 21 24.57 -18.89 -22.76
C ASP A 21 25.11 -19.85 -21.69
N LEU A 22 24.99 -19.50 -20.40
CA LEU A 22 25.56 -20.28 -19.29
C LEU A 22 24.64 -21.41 -18.78
N VAL A 23 23.31 -21.22 -18.82
CA VAL A 23 22.36 -22.12 -18.13
C VAL A 23 21.52 -22.97 -19.10
N ALA A 24 21.54 -22.67 -20.41
CA ALA A 24 20.73 -23.36 -21.42
C ALA A 24 19.23 -23.46 -21.07
N ARG A 25 18.74 -22.57 -20.20
CA ARG A 25 17.34 -22.43 -19.78
C ARG A 25 16.89 -21.00 -20.00
N SER A 26 15.59 -20.80 -20.19
CA SER A 26 15.04 -19.45 -20.29
C SER A 26 15.09 -18.74 -18.92
N PHE A 27 15.03 -17.42 -18.94
CA PHE A 27 14.95 -16.63 -17.71
C PHE A 27 13.67 -16.94 -16.92
N ASP A 28 12.58 -17.23 -17.62
CA ASP A 28 11.31 -17.65 -17.03
C ASP A 28 11.44 -18.98 -16.28
N ASP A 29 12.15 -19.97 -16.85
CA ASP A 29 12.41 -21.26 -16.19
C ASP A 29 13.22 -21.07 -14.89
N LEU A 30 14.15 -20.11 -14.87
CA LEU A 30 14.95 -19.81 -13.68
C LEU A 30 14.13 -19.10 -12.61
N ARG A 31 13.25 -18.18 -13.02
CA ARG A 31 12.31 -17.50 -12.13
C ARG A 31 11.34 -18.51 -11.50
N GLU A 32 10.80 -19.43 -12.29
CA GLU A 32 9.91 -20.49 -11.81
C GLU A 32 10.63 -21.47 -10.87
N LEU A 33 11.88 -21.83 -11.18
CA LEU A 33 12.71 -22.63 -10.29
C LEU A 33 12.99 -21.90 -8.98
N MET A 34 13.29 -20.61 -9.01
CA MET A 34 13.53 -19.80 -7.81
C MET A 34 12.29 -19.73 -6.91
N LYS A 35 11.12 -19.49 -7.52
CA LYS A 35 9.82 -19.53 -6.83
C LYS A 35 9.56 -20.89 -6.19
N THR A 36 9.78 -21.98 -6.94
CA THR A 36 9.64 -23.35 -6.43
C THR A 36 10.56 -23.62 -5.24
N LEU A 37 11.85 -23.28 -5.37
CA LEU A 37 12.83 -23.49 -4.29
C LEU A 37 12.51 -22.65 -3.05
N THR A 38 11.94 -21.46 -3.22
CA THR A 38 11.49 -20.61 -2.11
C THR A 38 10.37 -21.30 -1.34
N TYR A 39 9.36 -21.85 -2.04
CA TYR A 39 8.28 -22.59 -1.40
C TYR A 39 8.75 -23.87 -0.72
N LEU A 40 9.69 -24.61 -1.32
CA LEU A 40 10.26 -25.80 -0.68
C LEU A 40 10.95 -25.47 0.65
N VAL A 41 11.69 -24.36 0.71
CA VAL A 41 12.34 -23.93 1.96
C VAL A 41 11.31 -23.58 3.04
N GLU A 42 10.21 -22.91 2.69
CA GLU A 42 9.15 -22.59 3.65
C GLU A 42 8.36 -23.84 4.09
N LEU A 43 8.13 -24.81 3.18
CA LEU A 43 7.52 -26.09 3.51
C LEU A 43 8.41 -26.93 4.44
N GLU A 44 9.72 -26.96 4.21
CA GLU A 44 10.69 -27.65 5.06
C GLU A 44 10.66 -27.11 6.51
N LYS A 45 10.49 -25.79 6.70
CA LYS A 45 10.32 -25.18 8.04
C LYS A 45 9.06 -25.64 8.75
N LEU A 46 8.03 -26.06 8.02
CA LEU A 46 6.80 -26.65 8.55
C LEU A 46 6.88 -28.18 8.68
N HIS A 47 8.06 -28.77 8.43
CA HIS A 47 8.29 -30.21 8.36
C HIS A 47 7.48 -30.91 7.25
N ILE A 48 7.15 -30.18 6.18
CA ILE A 48 6.50 -30.72 4.99
C ILE A 48 7.59 -30.92 3.93
N LEU A 49 7.96 -32.18 3.69
CA LEU A 49 9.05 -32.52 2.79
C LEU A 49 8.54 -32.73 1.35
N HIS A 50 9.09 -31.94 0.42
CA HIS A 50 8.87 -32.09 -1.02
C HIS A 50 10.19 -31.96 -1.78
N SER A 51 10.35 -32.75 -2.83
CA SER A 51 11.32 -32.47 -3.90
C SER A 51 10.74 -31.47 -4.90
N VAL A 52 11.58 -30.90 -5.78
CA VAL A 52 11.12 -30.03 -6.87
C VAL A 52 10.08 -30.74 -7.74
N GLU A 53 10.36 -31.99 -8.14
CA GLU A 53 9.47 -32.81 -8.97
C GLU A 53 8.12 -33.05 -8.28
N THR A 54 8.14 -33.56 -7.05
CA THR A 54 6.90 -33.84 -6.29
C THR A 54 6.12 -32.57 -5.99
N PHE A 55 6.77 -31.43 -5.79
CA PHE A 55 6.10 -30.16 -5.63
C PHE A 55 5.44 -29.73 -6.93
N GLN A 56 6.12 -29.81 -8.07
CA GLN A 56 5.55 -29.44 -9.38
C GLN A 56 4.33 -30.29 -9.72
N GLU A 57 4.39 -31.61 -9.52
CA GLU A 57 3.30 -32.54 -9.79
C GLU A 57 2.15 -32.49 -8.77
N SER A 58 2.38 -31.91 -7.58
CA SER A 58 1.36 -31.86 -6.53
C SER A 58 0.15 -30.99 -6.89
N ASN A 59 -1.02 -31.40 -6.40
CA ASN A 59 -2.21 -30.55 -6.37
C ASN A 59 -1.97 -29.38 -5.39
N LYS A 60 -1.74 -28.18 -5.94
CA LYS A 60 -1.43 -26.97 -5.16
C LYS A 60 -2.57 -26.58 -4.23
N GLU A 61 -3.81 -26.66 -4.69
CA GLU A 61 -4.99 -26.35 -3.86
C GLU A 61 -5.07 -27.31 -2.67
N GLY A 62 -4.89 -28.61 -2.90
CA GLY A 62 -4.87 -29.63 -1.86
C GLY A 62 -3.73 -29.42 -0.85
N LEU A 63 -2.54 -29.08 -1.34
CA LEU A 63 -1.37 -28.78 -0.51
C LEU A 63 -1.63 -27.55 0.37
N ILE A 64 -2.12 -26.45 -0.21
CA ILE A 64 -2.44 -25.23 0.54
C ILE A 64 -3.49 -25.50 1.62
N LYS A 65 -4.56 -26.24 1.30
CA LYS A 65 -5.57 -26.66 2.28
C LYS A 65 -4.97 -27.49 3.40
N GLY A 66 -4.03 -28.38 3.08
CA GLY A 66 -3.28 -29.18 4.04
C GLY A 66 -2.44 -28.33 5.00
N ILE A 67 -1.67 -27.37 4.45
CA ILE A 67 -0.88 -26.40 5.22
C ILE A 67 -1.82 -25.62 6.15
N TRP A 68 -2.90 -25.07 5.60
CA TRP A 68 -3.86 -24.28 6.34
C TRP A 68 -4.47 -25.07 7.49
N ARG A 69 -5.02 -26.27 7.23
CA ARG A 69 -5.67 -27.10 8.25
C ARG A 69 -4.75 -27.44 9.42
N ASN A 70 -3.47 -27.70 9.15
CA ASN A 70 -2.55 -28.22 10.16
C ASN A 70 -1.71 -27.12 10.85
N HIS A 71 -1.47 -25.99 10.16
CA HIS A 71 -0.50 -24.98 10.59
C HIS A 71 -1.04 -23.54 10.63
N TYR A 72 -2.35 -23.29 10.48
CA TYR A 72 -2.91 -21.92 10.44
C TYR A 72 -2.51 -21.01 11.61
N HIS A 73 -2.18 -21.58 12.76
CA HIS A 73 -1.77 -20.86 13.98
C HIS A 73 -0.34 -20.29 13.89
N GLN A 74 0.43 -20.63 12.84
CA GLN A 74 1.80 -20.15 12.64
C GLN A 74 1.82 -19.02 11.61
N LYS A 75 2.50 -17.91 11.95
CA LYS A 75 2.65 -16.75 11.05
C LYS A 75 3.23 -17.12 9.68
N SER A 76 4.29 -17.94 9.68
CA SER A 76 4.95 -18.42 8.45
C SER A 76 4.02 -19.25 7.58
N ALA A 77 3.19 -20.12 8.18
CA ALA A 77 2.24 -20.94 7.43
C ALA A 77 1.11 -20.12 6.83
N ALA A 78 0.60 -19.11 7.54
CA ALA A 78 -0.42 -18.22 7.00
C ALA A 78 0.10 -17.39 5.81
N LEU A 79 1.33 -16.88 5.90
CA LEU A 79 2.00 -16.18 4.80
C LEU A 79 2.29 -17.11 3.62
N LEU A 80 2.77 -18.32 3.90
CA LEU A 80 3.02 -19.34 2.88
C LEU A 80 1.73 -19.70 2.13
N ALA A 81 0.65 -19.96 2.86
CA ALA A 81 -0.66 -20.26 2.27
C ALA A 81 -1.16 -19.09 1.41
N ALA A 82 -1.04 -17.85 1.89
CA ALA A 82 -1.44 -16.66 1.14
C ALA A 82 -0.62 -16.49 -0.16
N GLY A 83 0.70 -16.60 -0.07
CA GLY A 83 1.61 -16.50 -1.22
C GLY A 83 1.29 -17.57 -2.26
N MET A 84 1.17 -18.83 -1.84
CA MET A 84 0.79 -19.93 -2.73
C MET A 84 -0.62 -19.73 -3.33
N CYS A 85 -1.59 -19.19 -2.58
CA CYS A 85 -2.91 -18.88 -3.14
C CYS A 85 -2.83 -17.88 -4.30
N LEU A 86 -2.08 -16.78 -4.11
CA LEU A 86 -1.88 -15.77 -5.16
C LEU A 86 -1.17 -16.37 -6.37
N ASP A 87 -0.09 -17.10 -6.12
CA ASP A 87 0.81 -17.60 -7.15
C ASP A 87 0.25 -18.73 -8.00
N PHE A 88 -0.62 -19.55 -7.41
CA PHE A 88 -1.30 -20.66 -8.08
C PHE A 88 -2.77 -20.35 -8.37
N LYS A 89 -3.18 -19.09 -8.24
CA LYS A 89 -4.53 -18.57 -8.57
C LYS A 89 -5.66 -19.34 -7.86
N VAL A 90 -5.44 -19.69 -6.60
CA VAL A 90 -6.44 -20.35 -5.75
C VAL A 90 -7.28 -19.27 -5.07
N HIS A 91 -8.53 -19.12 -5.52
CA HIS A 91 -9.44 -18.04 -5.07
C HIS A 91 -10.61 -18.54 -4.22
N GLU A 92 -10.46 -19.67 -3.53
CA GLU A 92 -11.53 -20.21 -2.69
C GLU A 92 -11.87 -19.26 -1.53
N LYS A 93 -13.13 -18.83 -1.48
CA LYS A 93 -13.63 -17.82 -0.54
C LYS A 93 -13.43 -18.20 0.94
N GLN A 94 -13.69 -19.45 1.30
CA GLN A 94 -13.54 -19.95 2.68
C GLN A 94 -12.08 -19.91 3.15
N LEU A 95 -11.17 -20.32 2.27
CA LEU A 95 -9.73 -20.30 2.53
C LEU A 95 -9.23 -18.87 2.73
N TRP A 96 -9.56 -17.97 1.79
CA TRP A 96 -9.16 -16.55 1.89
C TRP A 96 -9.76 -15.86 3.11
N ASN A 97 -11.00 -16.20 3.51
CA ASN A 97 -11.58 -15.69 4.75
C ASN A 97 -10.72 -16.06 5.96
N GLY A 98 -10.32 -17.32 6.07
CA GLY A 98 -9.45 -17.80 7.14
C GLY A 98 -8.07 -17.15 7.11
N VAL A 99 -7.43 -17.11 5.94
CA VAL A 99 -6.09 -16.56 5.74
C VAL A 99 -6.04 -15.10 6.15
N LEU A 100 -6.92 -14.25 5.60
CA LEU A 100 -6.95 -12.82 5.92
C LEU A 100 -7.27 -12.58 7.41
N GLN A 101 -8.16 -13.39 8.00
CA GLN A 101 -8.46 -13.30 9.42
C GLN A 101 -7.22 -13.59 10.30
N GLN A 102 -6.42 -14.61 9.95
CA GLN A 102 -5.19 -14.89 10.71
C GLN A 102 -4.13 -13.82 10.50
N LEU A 103 -3.92 -13.35 9.27
CA LEU A 103 -2.95 -12.28 8.99
C LEU A 103 -3.28 -11.00 9.77
N LEU A 104 -4.57 -10.67 9.89
CA LEU A 104 -5.04 -9.60 10.76
C LEU A 104 -4.71 -9.87 12.24
N SER A 105 -4.99 -11.07 12.73
CA SER A 105 -4.69 -11.42 14.14
C SER A 105 -3.20 -11.41 14.48
N PHE A 106 -2.34 -11.60 13.49
CA PHE A 106 -0.89 -11.52 13.62
C PHE A 106 -0.32 -10.11 13.44
N GLU A 107 -1.17 -9.14 13.11
CA GLU A 107 -0.82 -7.74 12.85
C GLU A 107 0.23 -7.55 11.74
N LEU A 108 0.21 -8.40 10.72
CA LEU A 108 1.16 -8.37 9.60
C LEU A 108 0.75 -7.34 8.54
N MET A 109 0.71 -6.05 8.92
CA MET A 109 0.10 -4.99 8.11
C MET A 109 0.75 -4.81 6.73
N GLU A 110 2.08 -4.82 6.64
CA GLU A 110 2.81 -4.68 5.37
C GLU A 110 2.52 -5.84 4.41
N ASN A 111 2.52 -7.09 4.93
CA ASN A 111 2.17 -8.26 4.14
C ASN A 111 0.69 -8.24 3.72
N LEU A 112 -0.18 -7.77 4.61
CA LEU A 112 -1.60 -7.69 4.35
C LEU A 112 -1.90 -6.64 3.26
N GLU A 113 -1.24 -5.48 3.30
CA GLU A 113 -1.30 -4.47 2.24
C GLU A 113 -0.91 -5.08 0.88
N TYR A 114 0.24 -5.76 0.81
CA TYR A 114 0.71 -6.42 -0.39
C TYR A 114 -0.31 -7.44 -0.93
N ILE A 115 -0.85 -8.30 -0.06
CA ILE A 115 -1.84 -9.32 -0.43
C ILE A 115 -3.13 -8.66 -0.92
N LEU A 116 -3.63 -7.64 -0.23
CA LEU A 116 -4.86 -6.95 -0.61
C LEU A 116 -4.72 -6.26 -1.97
N MET A 117 -3.58 -5.62 -2.24
CA MET A 117 -3.26 -5.03 -3.54
C MET A 117 -3.29 -6.06 -4.67
N ARG A 118 -2.75 -7.27 -4.46
CA ARG A 118 -2.82 -8.35 -5.45
C ARG A 118 -4.25 -8.86 -5.66
N LEU A 119 -5.04 -8.91 -4.58
CA LEU A 119 -6.45 -9.32 -4.60
C LEU A 119 -7.39 -8.29 -5.27
N ASN A 120 -6.92 -7.07 -5.56
CA ASN A 120 -7.67 -6.10 -6.38
C ASN A 120 -7.96 -6.63 -7.79
N SER A 121 -7.19 -7.59 -8.28
CA SER A 121 -7.45 -8.23 -9.58
C SER A 121 -8.48 -9.37 -9.52
N VAL A 122 -9.03 -9.68 -8.34
CA VAL A 122 -9.87 -10.87 -8.09
C VAL A 122 -11.21 -10.48 -7.44
N PRO A 123 -12.23 -10.09 -8.23
CA PRO A 123 -13.52 -9.63 -7.70
C PRO A 123 -14.26 -10.66 -6.82
N ASP A 124 -14.06 -11.95 -7.05
CA ASP A 124 -14.70 -13.01 -6.27
C ASP A 124 -14.36 -12.97 -4.77
N VAL A 125 -13.15 -12.50 -4.44
CA VAL A 125 -12.64 -12.40 -3.07
C VAL A 125 -13.21 -11.17 -2.35
N TRP A 126 -13.68 -10.15 -3.07
CA TRP A 126 -14.22 -8.92 -2.47
C TRP A 126 -15.49 -9.17 -1.66
N GLN A 127 -16.23 -10.22 -1.99
CA GLN A 127 -17.48 -10.61 -1.32
C GLN A 127 -17.25 -11.33 0.02
N ILE A 128 -15.99 -11.59 0.38
CA ILE A 128 -15.66 -12.27 1.64
C ILE A 128 -15.84 -11.30 2.80
N ALA A 129 -16.52 -11.74 3.86
CA ALA A 129 -16.88 -10.92 5.02
C ALA A 129 -15.68 -10.22 5.70
N ILE A 130 -14.51 -10.87 5.76
CA ILE A 130 -13.31 -10.28 6.37
C ILE A 130 -12.63 -9.23 5.48
N TYR A 131 -12.91 -9.21 4.17
CA TYR A 131 -12.16 -8.40 3.20
C TYR A 131 -12.29 -6.88 3.44
N PRO A 132 -13.48 -6.30 3.68
CA PRO A 132 -13.60 -4.89 4.10
C PRO A 132 -12.88 -4.58 5.40
N LYS A 133 -12.96 -5.48 6.39
CA LYS A 133 -12.27 -5.32 7.68
C LYS A 133 -10.74 -5.31 7.51
N ALA A 134 -10.22 -6.14 6.61
CA ALA A 134 -8.81 -6.18 6.29
C ALA A 134 -8.33 -4.85 5.71
N TRP A 135 -9.03 -4.33 4.71
CA TRP A 135 -8.77 -3.00 4.14
C TRP A 135 -8.86 -1.89 5.18
N GLN A 136 -9.95 -1.83 5.96
CA GLN A 136 -10.13 -0.83 7.02
C GLN A 136 -8.94 -0.83 8.00
N THR A 137 -8.50 -2.02 8.42
CA THR A 137 -7.43 -2.16 9.41
C THR A 137 -6.07 -1.74 8.85
N VAL A 138 -5.74 -2.17 7.63
CA VAL A 138 -4.47 -1.80 6.96
C VAL A 138 -4.39 -0.30 6.77
N LEU A 139 -5.47 0.33 6.29
CA LEU A 139 -5.50 1.77 6.02
C LEU A 139 -5.48 2.61 7.30
N ALA A 140 -6.16 2.16 8.37
CA ALA A 140 -6.25 2.92 9.62
C ALA A 140 -5.04 2.71 10.54
N SER A 141 -4.38 1.55 10.49
CA SER A 141 -3.28 1.18 11.39
C SER A 141 -2.18 2.26 11.46
N PRO A 142 -1.64 2.77 10.34
CA PRO A 142 -0.61 3.81 10.40
C PRO A 142 -1.13 5.11 11.02
N LEU A 143 -2.37 5.50 10.71
CA LEU A 143 -2.99 6.72 11.21
C LEU A 143 -3.24 6.69 12.73
N THR A 144 -3.51 5.51 13.30
CA THR A 144 -3.72 5.36 14.75
C THR A 144 -2.43 5.48 15.56
N LYS A 145 -1.29 5.10 14.97
CA LYS A 145 0.02 5.03 15.63
C LYS A 145 0.75 6.38 15.73
N VAL A 146 0.27 7.40 15.02
CA VAL A 146 0.87 8.74 14.98
C VAL A 146 0.00 9.78 15.71
N VAL A 147 0.64 10.88 16.11
CA VAL A 147 0.02 12.04 16.78
C VAL A 147 0.69 13.31 16.25
N ALA A 148 -0.06 14.40 16.10
CA ALA A 148 0.47 15.69 15.66
C ALA A 148 1.34 16.35 16.75
N PRO A 149 2.37 17.15 16.37
CA PRO A 149 2.80 17.46 15.00
C PRO A 149 3.60 16.31 14.34
N LEU A 150 3.37 16.08 13.05
CA LEU A 150 3.97 14.97 12.30
C LEU A 150 5.42 15.25 11.86
N SER A 151 6.28 14.24 11.93
CA SER A 151 7.56 14.24 11.20
C SER A 151 7.35 14.03 9.70
N SER A 152 8.38 14.31 8.88
CA SER A 152 8.33 14.07 7.43
C SER A 152 7.98 12.61 7.09
N GLU A 153 8.61 11.66 7.78
CA GLU A 153 8.38 10.22 7.59
C GLU A 153 6.95 9.79 7.99
N GLN A 154 6.44 10.35 9.09
CA GLN A 154 5.07 10.09 9.54
C GLN A 154 4.04 10.67 8.56
N LEU A 155 4.32 11.86 8.02
CA LEU A 155 3.48 12.47 6.99
C LEU A 155 3.44 11.62 5.73
N GLU A 156 4.59 11.15 5.24
CA GLU A 156 4.68 10.24 4.08
C GLU A 156 3.87 8.96 4.31
N THR A 157 3.97 8.37 5.50
CA THR A 157 3.20 7.17 5.87
C THR A 157 1.68 7.43 5.86
N CYS A 158 1.24 8.59 6.37
CA CYS A 158 -0.18 8.97 6.36
C CYS A 158 -0.70 9.25 4.95
N VAL A 159 0.11 9.92 4.12
CA VAL A 159 -0.20 10.18 2.71
C VAL A 159 -0.25 8.87 1.92
N HIS A 160 0.65 7.93 2.18
CA HIS A 160 0.60 6.59 1.61
C HIS A 160 -0.72 5.88 1.94
N SER A 161 -1.11 5.90 3.22
CA SER A 161 -2.40 5.34 3.66
C SER A 161 -3.60 5.98 2.93
N PHE A 162 -3.56 7.30 2.72
CA PHE A 162 -4.58 8.00 1.94
C PHE A 162 -4.57 7.62 0.45
N ASN A 163 -3.40 7.40 -0.15
CA ASN A 163 -3.31 6.97 -1.55
C ASN A 163 -3.80 5.52 -1.74
N LEU A 164 -3.51 4.63 -0.78
CA LEU A 164 -4.04 3.26 -0.78
C LEU A 164 -5.57 3.23 -0.71
N LEU A 165 -6.19 4.16 0.01
CA LEU A 165 -7.65 4.29 0.08
C LEU A 165 -8.29 4.42 -1.31
N LYS A 166 -7.64 5.16 -2.22
CA LYS A 166 -8.10 5.33 -3.61
C LYS A 166 -7.96 4.06 -4.45
N ARG A 167 -7.03 3.17 -4.07
CA ARG A 167 -6.78 1.88 -4.73
C ARG A 167 -7.69 0.76 -4.18
N CYS A 168 -8.51 1.05 -3.17
CA CYS A 168 -9.41 0.07 -2.57
C CYS A 168 -10.63 -0.17 -3.49
N PRO A 169 -10.87 -1.41 -3.98
CA PRO A 169 -11.97 -1.71 -4.90
C PRO A 169 -13.35 -1.69 -4.22
N ILE A 170 -13.37 -1.74 -2.89
CA ILE A 170 -14.57 -1.76 -2.06
C ILE A 170 -14.64 -0.55 -1.14
N LEU A 171 -14.20 0.62 -1.62
CA LEU A 171 -14.20 1.87 -0.87
C LEU A 171 -15.57 2.18 -0.23
N HIS A 172 -16.67 1.86 -0.92
CA HIS A 172 -18.05 2.04 -0.45
C HIS A 172 -18.43 1.14 0.73
N CYS A 173 -17.68 0.07 1.01
CA CYS A 173 -17.87 -0.81 2.16
C CYS A 173 -17.04 -0.39 3.39
N LEU A 174 -16.19 0.63 3.26
CA LEU A 174 -15.34 1.11 4.35
C LEU A 174 -16.06 2.16 5.21
N ASP A 175 -15.70 2.19 6.48
CA ASP A 175 -16.17 3.23 7.39
C ASP A 175 -15.32 4.49 7.21
N MET A 176 -15.83 5.40 6.37
CA MET A 176 -15.16 6.65 6.03
C MET A 176 -15.08 7.62 7.23
N SER A 177 -16.00 7.51 8.18
CA SER A 177 -16.04 8.41 9.35
C SER A 177 -14.78 8.26 10.21
N VAL A 178 -14.26 7.03 10.33
CA VAL A 178 -13.02 6.72 11.05
C VAL A 178 -11.82 7.41 10.41
N PHE A 179 -11.72 7.40 9.08
CA PHE A 179 -10.63 8.07 8.37
C PHE A 179 -10.70 9.59 8.51
N VAL A 180 -11.89 10.17 8.41
CA VAL A 180 -12.11 11.61 8.62
C VAL A 180 -11.64 12.03 10.01
N GLN A 181 -12.05 11.31 11.05
CA GLN A 181 -11.64 11.58 12.43
C GLN A 181 -10.12 11.48 12.61
N HIS A 182 -9.49 10.45 12.04
CA HIS A 182 -8.05 10.30 12.10
C HIS A 182 -7.32 11.44 11.38
N PHE A 183 -7.68 11.79 10.15
CA PHE A 183 -7.02 12.86 9.42
C PHE A 183 -7.23 14.24 10.05
N LEU A 184 -8.41 14.52 10.64
CA LEU A 184 -8.63 15.75 11.40
C LEU A 184 -7.74 15.82 12.66
N ARG A 185 -7.62 14.70 13.40
CA ARG A 185 -6.73 14.61 14.56
C ARG A 185 -5.26 14.85 14.22
N LEU A 186 -4.87 14.52 12.99
CA LEU A 186 -3.51 14.66 12.47
C LEU A 186 -3.27 15.98 11.73
N GLU A 187 -4.23 16.92 11.76
CA GLU A 187 -4.16 18.22 11.08
C GLU A 187 -3.94 18.07 9.55
N MET A 188 -4.55 17.02 8.95
CA MET A 188 -4.51 16.74 7.51
C MET A 188 -5.88 16.99 6.87
N GLU A 189 -6.35 18.23 6.87
CA GLU A 189 -7.74 18.56 6.52
C GLU A 189 -8.08 18.24 5.06
N VAL A 190 -7.11 18.30 4.15
CA VAL A 190 -7.32 17.94 2.73
C VAL A 190 -7.67 16.46 2.59
N CYS A 191 -6.99 15.58 3.33
CA CYS A 191 -7.28 14.15 3.35
C CYS A 191 -8.63 13.87 4.00
N ALA A 192 -8.96 14.55 5.11
CA ALA A 192 -10.26 14.45 5.77
C ALA A 192 -11.41 14.88 4.84
N LEU A 193 -11.27 16.02 4.16
CA LEU A 193 -12.22 16.50 3.16
C LEU A 193 -12.42 15.51 2.01
N SER A 194 -11.32 14.94 1.52
CA SER A 194 -11.38 13.94 0.46
C SER A 194 -12.12 12.69 0.90
N CYS A 195 -11.94 12.24 2.14
CA CYS A 195 -12.69 11.11 2.69
C CYS A 195 -14.19 11.41 2.78
N LEU A 196 -14.59 12.63 3.14
CA LEU A 196 -16.01 13.04 3.13
C LEU A 196 -16.58 13.09 1.71
N LEU A 197 -15.78 13.52 0.73
CA LEU A 197 -16.19 13.48 -0.68
C LEU A 197 -16.43 12.05 -1.15
N PHE A 198 -15.64 11.08 -0.66
CA PHE A 198 -15.86 9.66 -0.95
C PHE A 198 -17.07 9.06 -0.24
N SER A 199 -17.46 9.57 0.94
CA SER A 199 -18.64 9.08 1.66
C SER A 199 -19.97 9.63 1.12
N GLY A 200 -19.93 10.69 0.30
CA GLY A 200 -21.13 11.33 -0.24
C GLY A 200 -21.91 12.15 0.79
N GLU A 201 -21.33 12.44 1.96
CA GLU A 201 -21.97 13.23 3.02
C GLU A 201 -21.88 14.74 2.72
N GLU A 202 -22.83 15.27 1.94
CA GLU A 202 -22.89 16.69 1.55
C GLU A 202 -22.93 17.66 2.75
N GLU A 203 -23.59 17.29 3.87
CA GLU A 203 -23.71 18.14 5.06
C GLU A 203 -22.37 18.32 5.79
N SER A 204 -21.59 17.24 5.93
CA SER A 204 -20.25 17.25 6.53
C SER A 204 -19.24 18.02 5.66
N ILE A 205 -19.35 17.89 4.33
CA ILE A 205 -18.57 18.66 3.35
C ILE A 205 -18.87 20.16 3.49
N GLN A 206 -20.14 20.53 3.69
CA GLN A 206 -20.54 21.92 3.87
C GLN A 206 -20.01 22.49 5.19
N ALA A 207 -19.99 21.71 6.28
CA ALA A 207 -19.45 22.16 7.56
C ALA A 207 -17.94 22.45 7.51
N ILE A 208 -17.14 21.60 6.85
CA ILE A 208 -15.69 21.82 6.70
C ILE A 208 -15.40 22.89 5.63
N ARG A 209 -16.20 22.96 4.55
CA ARG A 209 -16.15 24.09 3.61
C ARG A 209 -16.48 25.40 4.31
N VAL A 210 -17.46 25.44 5.22
CA VAL A 210 -17.81 26.62 6.01
C VAL A 210 -16.72 26.93 7.05
N GLY A 211 -16.06 25.94 7.64
CA GLY A 211 -14.89 26.13 8.50
C GLY A 211 -13.68 26.73 7.78
N ASN A 212 -13.34 26.21 6.60
CA ASN A 212 -12.29 26.75 5.73
C ASN A 212 -12.70 28.08 5.07
N ARG A 213 -13.98 28.25 4.77
CA ARG A 213 -14.54 29.53 4.31
C ARG A 213 -14.51 30.56 5.42
N ALA A 214 -14.71 30.21 6.69
CA ALA A 214 -14.54 31.16 7.79
C ALA A 214 -13.07 31.58 7.95
N ALA A 215 -12.10 30.68 7.74
CA ALA A 215 -10.68 31.03 7.72
C ALA A 215 -10.32 31.92 6.50
N LEU A 216 -10.81 31.58 5.30
CA LEU A 216 -10.63 32.38 4.08
C LEU A 216 -11.39 33.71 4.12
N THR A 217 -12.58 33.76 4.70
CA THR A 217 -13.40 34.96 4.89
C THR A 217 -12.82 35.83 5.98
N LYS A 218 -12.21 35.28 7.05
CA LYS A 218 -11.41 36.07 8.00
C LYS A 218 -10.18 36.68 7.31
N LEU A 219 -9.47 35.92 6.47
CA LEU A 219 -8.36 36.44 5.67
C LEU A 219 -8.82 37.48 4.63
N TRP A 220 -10.01 37.30 4.05
CA TRP A 220 -10.59 38.20 3.05
C TRP A 220 -11.15 39.49 3.67
N ILE A 221 -11.87 39.42 4.79
CA ILE A 221 -12.34 40.58 5.55
C ILE A 221 -11.13 41.39 6.03
N LYS A 222 -10.11 40.71 6.58
CA LYS A 222 -8.87 41.36 6.97
C LYS A 222 -8.15 41.99 5.77
N PHE A 223 -8.26 41.40 4.58
CA PHE A 223 -7.75 41.98 3.33
C PHE A 223 -8.56 43.20 2.84
N GLU A 224 -9.88 43.22 3.02
CA GLU A 224 -10.73 44.39 2.71
C GLU A 224 -10.55 45.53 3.71
N GLU A 225 -10.40 45.25 5.00
CA GLU A 225 -10.04 46.24 6.03
C GLU A 225 -8.68 46.91 5.72
N LEU A 226 -7.72 46.14 5.22
CA LEU A 226 -6.41 46.64 4.76
C LEU A 226 -6.50 47.48 3.47
N LYS A 227 -7.54 47.27 2.67
CA LYS A 227 -7.80 48.02 1.42
C LYS A 227 -8.49 49.35 1.69
N GLU A 228 -9.33 49.44 2.72
CA GLU A 228 -10.05 50.65 3.10
C GLU A 228 -9.23 51.61 4.00
N ASN A 229 -8.18 51.14 4.70
CA ASN A 229 -7.38 52.00 5.57
C ASN A 229 -5.85 51.70 5.48
N PRO A 230 -5.16 52.20 4.45
CA PRO A 230 -3.76 51.84 4.17
C PRO A 230 -2.72 52.42 5.15
N GLU A 231 -3.08 53.40 5.98
CA GLU A 231 -2.13 54.15 6.81
C GLU A 231 -1.71 53.43 8.11
N ASN A 232 -2.39 52.34 8.49
CA ASN A 232 -2.18 51.69 9.79
C ASN A 232 -1.45 50.32 9.72
N VAL A 233 -0.83 50.01 8.58
CA VAL A 233 -0.29 48.67 8.31
C VAL A 233 1.23 48.68 8.39
N LYS A 234 1.80 47.93 9.34
CA LYS A 234 3.25 47.73 9.41
C LYS A 234 3.69 46.92 8.19
N MET A 235 4.68 47.42 7.46
CA MET A 235 5.19 46.85 6.20
C MET A 235 5.65 45.37 6.32
N GLU A 236 5.91 44.90 7.53
CA GLU A 236 6.25 43.49 7.85
C GLU A 236 5.04 42.55 7.76
N GLU A 237 3.83 43.03 8.10
CA GLU A 237 2.60 42.23 8.10
C GLU A 237 2.07 42.04 6.67
N LEU A 238 2.22 43.05 5.81
CA LEU A 238 1.94 42.97 4.37
C LEU A 238 2.85 41.94 3.68
N LYS A 239 4.14 41.94 4.02
CA LYS A 239 5.10 40.95 3.50
C LYS A 239 4.79 39.54 3.97
N ALA A 240 4.29 39.36 5.19
CA ALA A 240 3.89 38.04 5.70
C ALA A 240 2.65 37.49 4.98
N ILE A 241 1.66 38.34 4.70
CA ILE A 241 0.46 37.97 3.95
C ILE A 241 0.80 37.67 2.48
N GLU A 242 1.61 38.51 1.85
CA GLU A 242 2.08 38.32 0.48
C GLU A 242 2.90 37.02 0.34
N TYR A 243 3.76 36.73 1.32
CA TYR A 243 4.51 35.48 1.38
C TYR A 243 3.57 34.27 1.50
N ALA A 244 2.59 34.30 2.41
CA ALA A 244 1.66 33.20 2.61
C ALA A 244 0.78 32.92 1.37
N VAL A 245 0.31 33.99 0.69
CA VAL A 245 -0.48 33.88 -0.56
C VAL A 245 0.38 33.35 -1.70
N THR A 246 1.63 33.77 -1.79
CA THR A 246 2.57 33.31 -2.84
C THR A 246 2.93 31.84 -2.65
N GLN A 247 3.16 31.40 -1.41
CA GLN A 247 3.39 29.99 -1.08
C GLN A 247 2.17 29.12 -1.42
N LYS A 248 0.96 29.56 -1.06
CA LYS A 248 -0.27 28.81 -1.38
C LYS A 248 -0.57 28.76 -2.88
N LYS A 249 -0.32 29.84 -3.63
CA LYS A 249 -0.43 29.84 -5.11
C LYS A 249 0.56 28.87 -5.75
N LYS A 250 1.80 28.82 -5.24
CA LYS A 250 2.82 27.89 -5.72
C LYS A 250 2.43 26.44 -5.48
N ILE A 251 1.95 26.11 -4.29
CA ILE A 251 1.45 24.76 -3.96
C ILE A 251 0.31 24.33 -4.90
N ILE A 252 -0.64 25.22 -5.18
CA ILE A 252 -1.75 24.93 -6.09
C ILE A 252 -1.27 24.74 -7.53
N HIS A 253 -0.31 25.56 -7.98
CA HIS A 253 0.30 25.42 -9.31
C HIS A 253 1.06 24.09 -9.43
N ASP A 254 1.89 23.74 -8.45
CA ASP A 254 2.66 22.49 -8.43
C ASP A 254 1.74 21.25 -8.37
N LEU A 255 0.61 21.34 -7.67
CA LEU A 255 -0.41 20.28 -7.66
C LEU A 255 -1.10 20.13 -9.02
N ASN A 256 -1.41 21.23 -9.70
CA ASN A 256 -2.05 21.19 -11.02
C ASN A 256 -1.11 20.65 -12.11
N GLU A 257 0.19 20.96 -12.04
CA GLU A 257 1.18 20.40 -12.96
C GLU A 257 1.41 18.91 -12.70
N LYS A 258 1.50 18.47 -11.43
CA LYS A 258 1.54 17.04 -11.08
C LYS A 258 0.29 16.28 -11.54
N MET A 259 -0.88 16.90 -11.48
CA MET A 259 -2.12 16.30 -11.99
C MET A 259 -2.13 16.12 -13.52
N LYS A 260 -1.39 16.96 -14.27
CA LYS A 260 -1.21 16.80 -15.72
C LYS A 260 -0.16 15.74 -16.05
N GLU A 261 0.91 15.63 -15.26
CA GLU A 261 1.91 14.57 -15.42
C GLU A 261 1.30 13.17 -15.17
N ILE A 262 0.37 13.05 -14.22
CA ILE A 262 -0.35 11.80 -13.92
C ILE A 262 -1.24 11.33 -15.09
N GLN A 263 -1.74 12.22 -15.96
CA GLN A 263 -2.46 11.82 -17.18
C GLN A 263 -1.57 11.17 -18.25
N HIS A 264 -0.25 11.31 -18.12
CA HIS A 264 0.74 10.64 -18.98
C HIS A 264 1.37 9.40 -18.32
N GLU A 265 1.22 9.20 -17.01
CA GLU A 265 1.73 8.04 -16.26
C GLU A 265 0.89 6.76 -16.40
N ASP A 266 -0.33 6.83 -16.96
CA ASP A 266 -1.14 5.65 -17.28
C ASP A 266 -0.40 4.68 -18.26
N HIS A 267 0.62 5.16 -18.98
CA HIS A 267 1.51 4.33 -19.81
C HIS A 267 2.75 3.80 -19.07
N ILE A 268 3.13 4.41 -17.94
CA ILE A 268 4.28 4.01 -17.11
C ILE A 268 3.84 2.97 -16.07
N GLU A 269 2.58 2.94 -15.62
CA GLU A 269 2.05 1.89 -14.73
C GLU A 269 2.16 0.49 -15.35
N GLN A 270 2.10 0.37 -16.68
CA GLN A 270 2.30 -0.91 -17.38
C GLN A 270 3.78 -1.34 -17.42
N GLU A 271 4.71 -0.38 -17.47
CA GLU A 271 6.16 -0.62 -17.44
C GLU A 271 6.70 -0.85 -16.01
N ILE A 272 6.11 -0.18 -15.01
CA ILE A 272 6.38 -0.37 -13.58
C ILE A 272 5.83 -1.71 -13.09
N THR A 273 4.66 -2.17 -13.57
CA THR A 273 4.14 -3.50 -13.20
C THR A 273 5.09 -4.63 -13.63
N ASP A 274 5.78 -4.48 -14.77
CA ASP A 274 6.77 -5.43 -15.25
C ASP A 274 8.14 -5.30 -14.52
N SER A 275 8.43 -4.14 -13.93
CA SER A 275 9.69 -3.85 -13.23
C SER A 275 9.63 -4.04 -11.70
N ASP A 276 8.46 -3.91 -11.07
CA ASP A 276 8.25 -3.95 -9.61
C ASP A 276 8.07 -5.37 -9.04
N GLU A 277 7.82 -6.38 -9.88
CA GLU A 277 7.90 -7.80 -9.46
C GLU A 277 9.30 -8.18 -8.94
N TYR A 278 10.32 -7.33 -9.14
CA TYR A 278 11.72 -7.62 -8.80
C TYR A 278 12.26 -6.91 -7.55
N MET A 279 11.68 -5.78 -7.12
CA MET A 279 12.37 -4.89 -6.16
C MET A 279 11.96 -5.06 -4.69
N PHE A 280 10.72 -5.49 -4.39
CA PHE A 280 10.22 -5.47 -3.00
C PHE A 280 10.68 -6.67 -2.15
N ASP A 281 11.06 -7.79 -2.77
CA ASP A 281 11.61 -8.96 -2.07
C ASP A 281 13.10 -8.77 -1.70
N LEU A 282 13.82 -7.91 -2.43
CA LEU A 282 15.25 -7.67 -2.26
C LEU A 282 15.56 -6.83 -1.01
N ASP A 283 14.83 -5.73 -0.80
CA ASP A 283 15.16 -4.77 0.26
C ASP A 283 14.74 -5.28 1.66
N SER A 284 13.66 -6.07 1.72
CA SER A 284 13.21 -6.76 2.94
C SER A 284 14.18 -7.88 3.34
N LYS A 285 14.72 -8.64 2.38
CA LYS A 285 15.73 -9.69 2.62
C LYS A 285 17.12 -9.11 2.93
N LEU A 286 17.52 -7.99 2.33
CA LEU A 286 18.78 -7.30 2.62
C LEU A 286 18.83 -6.74 4.06
N LYS A 287 17.70 -6.24 4.59
CA LYS A 287 17.60 -5.79 5.99
C LYS A 287 17.68 -6.95 7.00
N GLN A 288 17.24 -8.15 6.62
CA GLN A 288 17.38 -9.35 7.46
C GLN A 288 18.79 -9.93 7.45
N ILE A 289 19.50 -9.89 6.32
CA ILE A 289 20.86 -10.42 6.21
C ILE A 289 21.88 -9.53 6.94
N ARG A 290 21.69 -8.20 6.99
CA ARG A 290 22.61 -7.28 7.70
C ARG A 290 22.55 -7.36 9.23
N LYS A 291 21.64 -8.16 9.82
CA LYS A 291 21.49 -8.33 11.28
C LYS A 291 21.98 -9.69 11.81
N THR A 292 22.70 -10.47 11.00
CA THR A 292 23.37 -11.74 11.38
C THR A 292 24.82 -11.69 10.95
#